data_AF-A0A6G3Z8C2-F1
#
_entry.id   AF-A0A6G3Z8C2-F1
#
_cell.length_a   1.000
_cell.length_b   1.000
_cell.length_c   1.000
_cell.angle_alpha   90.00
_cell.angle_beta   90.00
_cell.angle_gamma   90.00
#
_symmetry.space_group_name_H-M   'P 1'
#
loop_
_entity.id
_entity.type
_entity.pdbx_description
1 polymer ?
#
loop_
_entity_poly.entity_id
_entity_poly.type
_entity_poly.pdbx_seq_one_letter_code
_entity_poly.pdbx_strand_id
1 'polypeptide(L)'
;MVKRAVVVGVNDYSIQDPSGNSLSDLNCCVRDAQSTYHLLINAFGFDPSQVFYYTDRQASRDNILRSLRYITANGEAGDVACFYYSGHGARIPAKRGKADCDKYLEAIVPASGDWITDWELFRLAQDLEPSAVNFTVVLDSCHSGGLHETDQLQKCRSGLFSEELIEAMVTYMQTLVPCGVCLPPTSDVLNHNVSQVTANSNSHNGMVDLDEDPDKTLIQQSKSTLISGCRFNEYSWEDGDTRHSLLTQSLLDLVNQSNFEINHHDLIDELRQRVAKKITTQIHPDYPNATQTPQLRGQMNRMEENFLAGWIDSR
;
A
#
# COMPACT_ATOMS: atom_id res chain seq x y z
N MET A 1 18.97 10.52 16.58
CA MET A 1 17.95 9.84 15.75
C MET A 1 16.88 10.86 15.35
N VAL A 2 16.51 10.92 14.07
CA VAL A 2 15.40 11.73 13.57
C VAL A 2 14.32 10.82 12.98
N LYS A 3 13.06 11.13 13.30
CA LYS A 3 11.88 10.42 12.81
C LYS A 3 11.12 11.31 11.83
N ARG A 4 10.97 10.86 10.59
CA ARG A 4 10.35 11.63 9.51
C ARG A 4 9.24 10.81 8.87
N ALA A 5 8.14 11.47 8.50
CA ALA A 5 7.03 10.78 7.86
C ALA A 5 6.36 11.59 6.77
N VAL A 6 5.76 10.87 5.83
CA VAL A 6 4.76 11.38 4.89
C VAL A 6 3.48 10.58 5.10
N VAL A 7 2.38 11.26 5.40
CA VAL A 7 1.08 10.66 5.72
C VAL A 7 0.05 11.22 4.75
N VAL A 8 -0.58 10.32 3.99
CA VAL A 8 -1.44 10.69 2.87
C VAL A 8 -2.79 9.97 2.97
N GLY A 9 -3.88 10.72 2.79
CA GLY A 9 -5.24 10.17 2.72
C GLY A 9 -6.04 10.84 1.62
N VAL A 10 -6.54 10.08 0.65
CA VAL A 10 -7.28 10.64 -0.50
C VAL A 10 -8.65 10.00 -0.62
N ASN A 11 -9.67 10.82 -0.34
CA ASN A 11 -11.07 10.47 -0.58
C ASN A 11 -11.57 11.07 -1.90
N ASP A 12 -11.25 12.34 -2.17
CA ASP A 12 -11.73 13.07 -3.34
C ASP A 12 -10.82 12.87 -4.55
N TYR A 13 -11.34 12.17 -5.56
CA TYR A 13 -10.69 11.94 -6.86
C TYR A 13 -11.38 12.69 -8.00
N SER A 14 -12.26 13.66 -7.71
CA SER A 14 -13.01 14.42 -8.71
C SER A 14 -12.14 15.19 -9.71
N ILE A 15 -10.88 15.46 -9.35
CA ILE A 15 -9.90 16.15 -10.20
C ILE A 15 -8.78 15.23 -10.70
N GLN A 16 -8.88 13.93 -10.42
CA GLN A 16 -7.90 12.96 -10.87
C GLN A 16 -8.25 12.54 -12.30
N ASP A 17 -7.56 13.12 -13.28
CA ASP A 17 -7.74 12.76 -14.69
C ASP A 17 -6.41 12.43 -15.37
N PRO A 18 -6.04 11.14 -15.44
CA PRO A 18 -4.91 10.70 -16.26
C PRO A 18 -5.31 10.21 -17.67
N SER A 19 -6.59 9.94 -17.95
CA SER A 19 -7.05 9.31 -19.22
C SER A 19 -8.57 9.28 -19.45
N GLY A 20 -9.37 10.08 -18.74
CA GLY A 20 -10.84 10.20 -18.93
C GLY A 20 -11.71 9.20 -18.15
N ASN A 21 -11.13 8.31 -17.33
CA ASN A 21 -11.87 7.42 -16.44
C ASN A 21 -11.96 8.05 -15.04
N SER A 22 -13.14 8.51 -14.64
CA SER A 22 -13.37 9.03 -13.29
C SER A 22 -13.25 7.88 -12.29
N LEU A 23 -12.30 7.99 -11.35
CA LEU A 23 -12.30 7.15 -10.15
C LEU A 23 -13.45 7.59 -9.24
N SER A 24 -14.02 6.65 -8.50
CA SER A 24 -15.02 6.96 -7.48
C SER A 24 -14.34 7.56 -6.26
N ASP A 25 -15.00 8.50 -5.59
CA ASP A 25 -14.49 9.00 -4.32
C ASP A 25 -14.51 7.88 -3.27
N LEU A 26 -13.62 7.95 -2.27
CA LEU A 26 -13.56 7.05 -1.10
C LEU A 26 -14.09 7.76 0.17
N ASN A 27 -14.28 7.04 1.27
CA ASN A 27 -14.89 7.62 2.48
C ASN A 27 -13.93 7.66 3.68
N CYS A 28 -13.04 6.69 3.84
CA CYS A 28 -12.28 6.53 5.10
C CYS A 28 -10.85 7.08 5.05
N CYS A 29 -10.29 7.29 3.86
CA CYS A 29 -8.86 7.53 3.67
C CYS A 29 -8.32 8.78 4.39
N VAL A 30 -9.09 9.88 4.37
CA VAL A 30 -8.73 11.13 5.06
C VAL A 30 -8.66 10.90 6.57
N ARG A 31 -9.60 10.14 7.13
CA ARG A 31 -9.62 9.85 8.56
C ARG A 31 -8.51 8.86 8.93
N ASP A 32 -8.29 7.85 8.09
CA ASP A 32 -7.18 6.91 8.23
C ASP A 32 -5.84 7.64 8.35
N ALA A 33 -5.58 8.58 7.43
CA ALA A 33 -4.41 9.44 7.47
C ALA A 33 -4.36 10.32 8.72
N GLN A 34 -5.49 10.91 9.13
CA GLN A 34 -5.56 11.73 10.35
C GLN A 34 -5.19 10.92 11.62
N SER A 35 -5.76 9.72 11.78
CA SER A 35 -5.46 8.87 12.95
C SER A 35 -4.02 8.39 12.95
N THR A 36 -3.47 8.03 11.78
CA THR A 36 -2.06 7.66 11.66
C THR A 36 -1.13 8.83 11.97
N TYR A 37 -1.43 10.04 11.49
CA TYR A 37 -0.69 11.26 11.83
C TYR A 37 -0.64 11.48 13.36
N HIS A 38 -1.78 11.36 14.03
CA HIS A 38 -1.84 11.49 15.48
C HIS A 38 -1.14 10.35 16.22
N LEU A 39 -1.18 9.13 15.70
CA LEU A 39 -0.42 8.01 16.26
C LEU A 39 1.08 8.29 16.23
N LEU A 40 1.60 8.72 15.07
CA LEU A 40 3.01 9.06 14.88
C LEU A 40 3.50 10.10 15.88
N ILE A 41 2.72 11.16 16.10
CA ILE A 41 3.13 12.23 17.01
C ILE A 41 2.94 11.84 18.48
N ASN A 42 1.74 11.36 18.83
CA ASN A 42 1.36 11.23 20.23
C ASN A 42 1.89 9.95 20.88
N ALA A 43 2.03 8.87 20.11
CA ALA A 43 2.51 7.58 20.62
C ALA A 43 3.97 7.32 20.27
N PHE A 44 4.39 7.70 19.06
CA PHE A 44 5.76 7.44 18.57
C PHE A 44 6.71 8.65 18.70
N GLY A 45 6.21 9.80 19.13
CA GLY A 45 7.05 10.97 19.41
C GLY A 45 7.72 11.57 18.17
N PHE A 46 7.11 11.43 16.99
CA PHE A 46 7.57 12.16 15.80
C PHE A 46 7.37 13.66 16.04
N ASP A 47 8.40 14.45 15.71
CA ASP A 47 8.26 15.91 15.69
C ASP A 47 7.27 16.29 14.58
N PRO A 48 6.17 17.02 14.87
CA PRO A 48 5.20 17.44 13.85
C PRO A 48 5.83 18.20 12.69
N SER A 49 6.95 18.89 12.90
CA SER A 49 7.70 19.59 11.83
C SER A 49 8.39 18.64 10.85
N GLN A 50 8.56 17.37 11.22
CA GLN A 50 9.13 16.30 10.40
C GLN A 50 8.07 15.38 9.79
N VAL A 51 6.78 15.68 9.97
CA VAL A 51 5.66 14.91 9.43
C VAL A 51 4.91 15.74 8.39
N PHE A 52 5.02 15.34 7.11
CA PHE A 52 4.18 15.90 6.06
C PHE A 52 2.84 15.19 6.04
N TYR A 53 1.76 15.96 6.11
CA TYR A 53 0.39 15.45 6.13
C TYR A 53 -0.41 16.06 4.96
N TYR A 54 -0.90 15.20 4.06
CA TYR A 54 -1.64 15.63 2.88
C TYR A 54 -2.96 14.87 2.75
N THR A 55 -4.04 15.62 2.55
CA THR A 55 -5.36 15.04 2.28
C THR A 55 -5.99 15.59 1.02
N ASP A 56 -6.74 14.74 0.32
CA ASP A 56 -7.50 15.08 -0.89
C ASP A 56 -6.66 15.92 -1.87
N ARG A 57 -7.17 17.07 -2.34
CA ARG A 57 -6.49 17.96 -3.28
C ARG A 57 -5.03 18.30 -2.92
N GLN A 58 -4.65 18.29 -1.63
CA GLN A 58 -3.26 18.55 -1.22
C GLN A 58 -2.33 17.36 -1.47
N ALA A 59 -2.86 16.15 -1.56
CA ALA A 59 -2.16 14.92 -1.89
C ALA A 59 -1.89 14.80 -3.40
N SER A 60 -1.37 15.87 -4.01
CA SER A 60 -0.91 15.86 -5.39
C SER A 60 0.35 15.03 -5.54
N ARG A 61 0.58 14.50 -6.75
CA ARG A 61 1.80 13.76 -7.10
C ARG A 61 3.07 14.51 -6.67
N ASP A 62 3.13 15.80 -6.96
CA ASP A 62 4.30 16.63 -6.70
C ASP A 62 4.56 16.83 -5.20
N ASN A 63 3.50 17.01 -4.40
CA ASN A 63 3.64 17.15 -2.95
C ASN A 63 4.13 15.84 -2.33
N ILE A 64 3.55 14.71 -2.73
CA ILE A 64 3.95 13.38 -2.25
C ILE A 64 5.42 13.12 -2.58
N LEU A 65 5.82 13.25 -3.85
CA LEU A 65 7.19 12.95 -4.27
C LEU A 65 8.22 13.93 -3.69
N ARG A 66 7.88 15.21 -3.53
CA ARG A 66 8.78 16.20 -2.90
C ARG A 66 9.05 15.85 -1.44
N SER A 67 8.01 15.50 -0.69
CA SER A 67 8.13 15.18 0.73
C SER A 67 8.78 13.82 0.95
N LEU A 68 8.49 12.84 0.09
CA LEU A 68 9.21 11.56 0.09
C LEU A 68 10.70 11.77 -0.15
N ARG A 69 11.09 12.58 -1.15
CA ARG A 69 12.49 12.96 -1.36
C ARG A 69 13.13 13.56 -0.12
N TYR A 70 12.41 14.42 0.60
CA TYR A 70 12.93 15.04 1.81
C TYR A 70 13.20 14.01 2.92
N ILE A 71 12.27 13.08 3.16
CA ILE A 71 12.46 12.09 4.23
C ILE A 71 13.51 11.04 3.88
N THR A 72 13.74 10.76 2.60
CA THR A 72 14.74 9.76 2.14
C THR A 72 16.13 10.33 1.88
N ALA A 73 16.27 11.61 1.54
CA ALA A 73 17.58 12.21 1.23
C ALA A 73 18.43 12.56 2.47
N ASN A 74 17.84 12.58 3.67
CA ASN A 74 18.48 13.05 4.90
C ASN A 74 18.64 11.94 5.97
N GLY A 75 18.69 10.67 5.54
CA GLY A 75 18.75 9.54 6.45
C GLY A 75 20.15 9.32 7.01
N GLU A 76 20.30 9.43 8.33
CA GLU A 76 21.49 8.99 9.06
C GLU A 76 21.26 7.61 9.70
N ALA A 77 22.34 6.94 10.12
CA ALA A 77 22.22 5.66 10.81
C ALA A 77 21.39 5.80 12.09
N GLY A 78 20.35 4.98 12.20
CA GLY A 78 19.37 4.99 13.28
C GLY A 78 18.10 5.79 12.97
N ASP A 79 18.05 6.60 11.91
CA ASP A 79 16.85 7.36 11.55
C ASP A 79 15.67 6.46 11.16
N VAL A 80 14.46 6.99 11.34
CA VAL A 80 13.22 6.34 10.90
C VAL A 80 12.54 7.19 9.84
N ALA A 81 12.21 6.54 8.72
CA ALA A 81 11.40 7.10 7.66
C ALA A 81 10.10 6.29 7.55
N CYS A 82 8.96 6.97 7.55
CA CYS A 82 7.66 6.32 7.38
C CYS A 82 6.91 6.95 6.19
N PHE A 83 6.38 6.12 5.31
CA PHE A 83 5.40 6.53 4.32
C PHE A 83 4.09 5.79 4.57
N TYR A 84 3.06 6.53 4.94
CA TYR A 84 1.70 6.01 5.07
C TYR A 84 0.82 6.58 3.95
N TYR A 85 0.11 5.71 3.25
CA TYR A 85 -0.84 6.09 2.21
C TYR A 85 -2.15 5.30 2.34
N SER A 86 -3.25 6.02 2.25
CA SER A 86 -4.61 5.49 2.25
C SER A 86 -5.36 6.09 1.06
N GLY A 87 -5.82 5.26 0.13
CA GLY A 87 -6.41 5.71 -1.12
C GLY A 87 -6.44 4.63 -2.21
N HIS A 88 -6.72 5.02 -3.45
CA HIS A 88 -6.74 4.12 -4.59
C HIS A 88 -5.34 3.62 -4.93
N GLY A 89 -5.26 2.34 -5.30
CA GLY A 89 -4.13 1.75 -6.00
C GLY A 89 -4.49 1.38 -7.44
N ALA A 90 -3.47 1.20 -8.25
CA ALA A 90 -3.59 0.79 -9.64
C ALA A 90 -2.49 -0.21 -10.03
N ARG A 91 -2.64 -0.82 -11.20
CA ARG A 91 -1.67 -1.71 -11.83
C ARG A 91 -1.47 -1.28 -13.28
N ILE A 92 -0.21 -1.17 -13.71
CA ILE A 92 0.15 -0.73 -15.07
C ILE A 92 1.24 -1.62 -15.69
N PRO A 93 1.25 -1.79 -17.02
CA PRO A 93 2.36 -2.46 -17.69
C PRO A 93 3.66 -1.66 -17.52
N ALA A 94 4.76 -2.35 -17.22
CA ALA A 94 6.08 -1.71 -17.07
C ALA A 94 6.56 -1.07 -18.39
N LYS A 95 6.07 -1.54 -19.53
CA LYS A 95 6.27 -0.94 -20.86
C LYS A 95 4.92 -0.55 -21.44
N ARG A 96 4.54 0.73 -21.28
CA ARG A 96 3.30 1.27 -21.86
C ARG A 96 3.27 1.06 -23.37
N GLY A 97 2.10 0.69 -23.90
CA GLY A 97 1.90 0.47 -25.34
C GLY A 97 2.44 -0.87 -25.87
N LYS A 98 2.94 -1.76 -25.01
CA LYS A 98 3.25 -3.15 -25.36
C LYS A 98 2.15 -4.09 -24.92
N ALA A 99 1.47 -4.71 -25.88
CA ALA A 99 0.44 -5.72 -25.61
C ALA A 99 1.03 -7.01 -24.99
N ASP A 100 2.26 -7.36 -25.35
CA ASP A 100 2.98 -8.56 -24.88
C ASP A 100 3.80 -8.32 -23.60
N CYS A 101 3.40 -7.34 -22.77
CA CYS A 101 4.12 -7.01 -21.56
C CYS A 101 3.96 -8.10 -20.50
N ASP A 102 5.07 -8.71 -20.11
CA ASP A 102 5.13 -9.77 -19.08
C ASP A 102 5.31 -9.23 -17.65
N LYS A 103 5.75 -7.97 -17.53
CA LYS A 103 6.02 -7.27 -16.27
C LYS A 103 5.05 -6.13 -16.02
N TYR A 104 4.44 -6.12 -14.84
CA TYR A 104 3.52 -5.08 -14.37
C TYR A 104 4.01 -4.44 -13.08
N LEU A 105 3.64 -3.19 -12.87
CA LEU A 105 3.95 -2.39 -11.70
C LEU A 105 2.66 -2.03 -10.99
N GLU A 106 2.63 -2.17 -9.67
CA GLU A 106 1.61 -1.54 -8.85
C GLU A 106 1.97 -0.07 -8.60
N ALA A 107 0.94 0.75 -8.43
CA ALA A 107 1.06 2.18 -8.24
C ALA A 107 0.03 2.70 -7.23
N ILE A 108 0.38 3.75 -6.51
CA ILE A 108 -0.60 4.55 -5.75
C ILE A 108 -1.13 5.69 -6.62
N VAL A 109 -2.37 6.08 -6.38
CA VAL A 109 -3.06 7.11 -7.17
C VAL A 109 -3.15 8.41 -6.36
N PRO A 110 -2.38 9.46 -6.69
CA PRO A 110 -2.53 10.75 -6.01
C PRO A 110 -3.90 11.38 -6.33
N ALA A 111 -4.28 12.42 -5.58
CA ALA A 111 -5.51 13.18 -5.88
C ALA A 111 -5.41 13.95 -7.21
N SER A 112 -4.19 14.23 -7.68
CA SER A 112 -3.93 14.85 -8.98
C SER A 112 -2.55 14.47 -9.52
N GLY A 113 -2.46 14.33 -10.85
CA GLY A 113 -1.23 13.99 -11.58
C GLY A 113 -1.06 12.49 -11.83
N ASP A 114 0.04 12.13 -12.48
CA ASP A 114 0.36 10.73 -12.80
C ASP A 114 0.45 9.82 -11.56
N TRP A 115 0.11 8.56 -11.73
CA TRP A 115 0.26 7.53 -10.71
C TRP A 115 1.73 7.34 -10.31
N ILE A 116 1.97 6.96 -9.06
CA ILE A 116 3.33 6.78 -8.51
C ILE A 116 3.58 5.28 -8.32
N THR A 117 4.54 4.74 -9.07
CA THR A 117 4.95 3.33 -9.04
C THR A 117 6.10 3.08 -8.06
N ASP A 118 6.39 1.79 -7.83
CA ASP A 118 7.59 1.37 -7.10
C ASP A 118 8.89 1.94 -7.65
N TRP A 119 9.00 2.14 -8.97
CA TRP A 119 10.21 2.70 -9.58
C TRP A 119 10.45 4.16 -9.19
N GLU A 120 9.38 4.92 -8.94
CA GLU A 120 9.50 6.28 -8.44
C GLU A 120 9.92 6.31 -6.98
N LEU A 121 9.36 5.41 -6.17
CA LEU A 121 9.77 5.24 -4.78
C LEU A 121 11.22 4.77 -4.67
N PHE A 122 11.64 3.80 -5.48
CA PHE A 122 13.03 3.36 -5.57
C PHE A 122 13.97 4.52 -5.90
N ARG A 123 13.67 5.35 -6.90
CA ARG A 123 14.53 6.50 -7.24
C ARG A 123 14.71 7.48 -6.08
N LEU A 124 13.73 7.56 -5.18
CA LEU A 124 13.81 8.41 -4.00
C LEU A 124 14.57 7.72 -2.86
N ALA A 125 14.48 6.40 -2.76
CA ALA A 125 15.09 5.58 -1.71
C ALA A 125 16.43 4.96 -2.10
N GLN A 126 16.92 5.14 -3.33
CA GLN A 126 18.10 4.42 -3.86
C GLN A 126 19.36 4.60 -3.00
N ASP A 127 19.52 5.80 -2.45
CA ASP A 127 20.67 6.21 -1.63
C ASP A 127 20.49 5.85 -0.15
N LEU A 128 19.32 5.34 0.25
CA LEU A 128 19.13 4.79 1.59
C LEU A 128 19.96 3.52 1.73
N GLU A 129 20.73 3.47 2.81
CA GLU A 129 21.39 2.26 3.27
C GLU A 129 20.40 1.52 4.19
N PRO A 130 19.85 0.35 3.78
CA PRO A 130 18.76 -0.30 4.52
C PRO A 130 19.19 -0.85 5.88
N SER A 131 20.50 -0.99 6.10
CA SER A 131 21.09 -1.29 7.41
C SER A 131 21.20 -0.07 8.34
N ALA A 132 21.08 1.13 7.79
CA ALA A 132 21.22 2.39 8.51
C ALA A 132 19.86 3.05 8.79
N VAL A 133 18.92 3.04 7.85
CA VAL A 133 17.63 3.74 7.98
C VAL A 133 16.48 2.75 8.00
N ASN A 134 15.60 2.89 8.99
CA ASN A 134 14.34 2.15 9.04
C ASN A 134 13.30 2.82 8.12
N PHE A 135 13.26 2.45 6.83
CA PHE A 135 12.23 2.92 5.92
C PHE A 135 11.04 1.95 5.88
N THR A 136 9.93 2.36 6.51
CA THR A 136 8.68 1.61 6.49
C THR A 136 7.65 2.27 5.58
N VAL A 137 7.00 1.46 4.74
CA VAL A 137 5.90 1.86 3.88
C VAL A 137 4.64 1.10 4.32
N VAL A 138 3.55 1.82 4.55
CA VAL A 138 2.24 1.25 4.87
C VAL A 138 1.24 1.74 3.83
N LEU A 139 0.71 0.82 3.02
CA LEU A 139 -0.24 1.11 1.95
C LEU A 139 -1.59 0.47 2.24
N ASP A 140 -2.58 1.29 2.58
CA ASP A 140 -3.98 0.87 2.69
C ASP A 140 -4.74 1.18 1.39
N SER A 141 -4.34 0.46 0.34
CA SER A 141 -4.84 0.60 -1.04
C SER A 141 -5.08 -0.78 -1.68
N CYS A 142 -5.91 -0.82 -2.73
CA CYS A 142 -6.11 -2.04 -3.55
C CYS A 142 -5.45 -1.89 -4.92
N HIS A 143 -4.82 -2.95 -5.41
CA HIS A 143 -4.18 -2.98 -6.73
C HIS A 143 -4.77 -4.06 -7.66
N SER A 144 -5.88 -4.66 -7.24
CA SER A 144 -6.50 -5.86 -7.81
C SER A 144 -7.52 -5.61 -8.93
N GLY A 145 -7.95 -4.36 -9.15
CA GLY A 145 -9.09 -4.03 -10.02
C GLY A 145 -10.44 -4.36 -9.36
N GLY A 146 -11.58 -3.88 -9.90
CA GLY A 146 -12.97 -4.09 -9.37
C GLY A 146 -13.33 -3.26 -8.14
N LEU A 147 -14.57 -3.05 -7.64
CA LEU A 147 -15.96 -3.28 -8.05
C LEU A 147 -16.66 -1.91 -7.94
N HIS A 148 -17.37 -1.41 -8.96
CA HIS A 148 -18.27 -0.24 -8.83
C HIS A 148 -19.44 -0.28 -9.83
N GLU A 149 -20.49 -1.03 -9.49
CA GLU A 149 -21.88 -0.64 -9.85
C GLU A 149 -22.73 -0.59 -8.56
N THR A 150 -23.01 0.63 -8.10
CA THR A 150 -24.19 1.04 -7.32
C THR A 150 -24.32 0.79 -5.81
N ASP A 151 -23.35 0.27 -5.05
CA ASP A 151 -23.52 0.22 -3.58
C ASP A 151 -22.94 1.45 -2.87
N GLN A 152 -23.80 2.33 -2.35
CA GLN A 152 -23.41 3.55 -1.64
C GLN A 152 -22.71 3.27 -0.30
N LEU A 153 -22.81 2.02 0.20
CA LEU A 153 -22.42 1.65 1.56
C LEU A 153 -21.01 1.05 1.66
N GLN A 154 -20.44 0.47 0.58
CA GLN A 154 -19.10 -0.13 0.59
C GLN A 154 -18.32 0.21 -0.68
N LYS A 155 -17.09 0.71 -0.53
CA LYS A 155 -16.24 1.20 -1.63
C LYS A 155 -14.95 0.40 -1.75
N CYS A 156 -14.55 0.10 -2.98
CA CYS A 156 -13.24 -0.51 -3.27
C CYS A 156 -12.20 0.55 -3.65
N ARG A 157 -10.97 0.38 -3.16
CA ARG A 157 -9.81 1.26 -3.38
C ARG A 157 -8.97 0.88 -4.60
N SER A 158 -9.59 0.47 -5.71
CA SER A 158 -8.93 0.28 -7.02
C SER A 158 -9.77 0.89 -8.16
N GLY A 159 -9.11 1.26 -9.26
CA GLY A 159 -9.80 1.61 -10.50
C GLY A 159 -10.25 0.36 -11.28
N LEU A 160 -11.21 0.51 -12.20
CA LEU A 160 -11.61 -0.57 -13.11
C LEU A 160 -10.52 -0.82 -14.16
N PHE A 161 -10.18 -2.09 -14.39
CA PHE A 161 -9.32 -2.48 -15.51
C PHE A 161 -10.14 -2.58 -16.81
N SER A 162 -9.55 -2.17 -17.93
CA SER A 162 -10.18 -2.39 -19.23
C SER A 162 -10.11 -3.86 -19.63
N GLU A 163 -11.02 -4.30 -20.50
CA GLU A 163 -11.02 -5.67 -21.02
C GLU A 163 -9.69 -6.01 -21.69
N GLU A 164 -9.10 -5.08 -22.47
CA GLU A 164 -7.82 -5.29 -23.13
C GLU A 164 -6.67 -5.44 -22.12
N LEU A 165 -6.72 -4.71 -21.01
CA LEU A 165 -5.71 -4.84 -19.95
C LEU A 165 -5.83 -6.19 -19.24
N ILE A 166 -7.06 -6.66 -19.00
CA ILE A 166 -7.31 -7.99 -18.42
C ILE A 166 -6.79 -9.08 -19.36
N GLU A 167 -7.15 -9.04 -20.64
CA GLU A 167 -6.68 -10.00 -21.63
C GLU A 167 -5.15 -10.04 -21.73
N ALA A 168 -4.51 -8.86 -21.74
CA ALA A 168 -3.05 -8.75 -21.74
C ALA A 168 -2.42 -9.34 -20.48
N MET A 169 -2.99 -9.07 -19.29
CA MET A 169 -2.52 -9.65 -18.04
C MET A 169 -2.65 -11.17 -18.04
N VAL A 170 -3.83 -11.70 -18.38
CA VAL A 170 -4.08 -13.16 -18.43
C VAL A 170 -3.14 -13.86 -19.41
N THR A 171 -2.85 -13.23 -20.54
CA THR A 171 -2.04 -13.84 -21.59
C THR A 171 -0.55 -13.79 -21.30
N TYR A 172 -0.06 -12.68 -20.73
CA TYR A 172 1.38 -12.39 -20.71
C TYR A 172 1.96 -12.19 -19.31
N MET A 173 1.18 -11.81 -18.30
CA MET A 173 1.73 -11.44 -17.00
C MET A 173 2.43 -12.62 -16.33
N GLN A 174 3.69 -12.41 -15.99
CA GLN A 174 4.52 -13.36 -15.24
C GLN A 174 5.22 -12.65 -14.07
N THR A 175 5.38 -11.33 -14.14
CA THR A 175 6.06 -10.56 -13.10
C THR A 175 5.19 -9.39 -12.64
N LEU A 176 5.05 -9.25 -11.33
CA LEU A 176 4.35 -8.14 -10.69
C LEU A 176 5.25 -7.52 -9.63
N VAL A 177 5.52 -6.22 -9.75
CA VAL A 177 6.30 -5.45 -8.77
C VAL A 177 5.33 -4.70 -7.84
N PRO A 178 5.24 -5.07 -6.55
CA PRO A 178 4.42 -4.36 -5.58
C PRO A 178 4.88 -2.91 -5.42
N CYS A 179 3.97 -1.99 -5.16
CA CYS A 179 4.33 -0.60 -4.86
C CYS A 179 4.87 -0.53 -3.43
N GLY A 180 6.06 0.05 -3.25
CA GLY A 180 6.60 0.34 -1.91
C GLY A 180 7.63 -0.66 -1.40
N VAL A 181 8.11 -1.60 -2.23
CA VAL A 181 9.31 -2.41 -1.95
C VAL A 181 10.59 -1.73 -2.41
N CYS A 182 10.47 -0.66 -3.20
CA CYS A 182 11.57 0.15 -3.69
C CYS A 182 12.68 -0.69 -4.32
N LEU A 183 12.34 -1.44 -5.38
CA LEU A 183 13.29 -2.24 -6.13
C LEU A 183 13.85 -1.50 -7.35
N PRO A 184 15.15 -1.68 -7.66
CA PRO A 184 15.71 -1.16 -8.89
C PRO A 184 14.93 -1.65 -10.12
N PRO A 185 14.62 -0.79 -11.11
CA PRO A 185 13.95 -1.21 -12.36
C PRO A 185 14.68 -2.31 -13.12
N THR A 186 16.00 -2.42 -12.93
CA THR A 186 16.88 -3.43 -13.54
C THR A 186 16.92 -4.75 -12.77
N SER A 187 16.28 -4.83 -11.60
CA SER A 187 16.27 -6.04 -10.78
C SER A 187 15.44 -7.15 -11.42
N ASP A 188 15.94 -8.38 -11.31
CA ASP A 188 15.34 -9.62 -11.79
C ASP A 188 14.82 -10.51 -10.66
N VAL A 189 14.98 -10.11 -9.40
CA VAL A 189 14.60 -10.91 -8.21
C VAL A 189 13.12 -11.28 -8.18
N LEU A 190 12.26 -10.42 -8.73
CA LEU A 190 10.82 -10.67 -8.85
C LEU A 190 10.42 -11.33 -10.17
N ASN A 191 11.33 -11.62 -11.09
CA ASN A 191 10.94 -12.24 -12.37
C ASN A 191 10.18 -13.56 -12.11
N HIS A 192 9.04 -13.75 -12.77
CA HIS A 192 8.18 -14.93 -12.60
C HIS A 192 7.64 -15.12 -11.17
N ASN A 193 7.39 -14.03 -10.41
CA ASN A 193 6.83 -14.11 -9.06
C ASN A 193 5.30 -14.28 -9.04
N VAL A 194 4.63 -14.29 -10.19
CA VAL A 194 3.20 -14.57 -10.28
C VAL A 194 2.91 -15.63 -11.35
N SER A 195 1.86 -16.42 -11.12
CA SER A 195 1.42 -17.49 -12.02
C SER A 195 -0.11 -17.68 -11.94
N GLN A 196 -0.66 -18.61 -12.73
CA GLN A 196 -2.11 -18.89 -12.78
C GLN A 196 -2.97 -17.64 -12.95
N VAL A 197 -2.52 -16.71 -13.79
CA VAL A 197 -3.22 -15.45 -14.03
C VAL A 197 -4.50 -15.72 -14.80
N THR A 198 -5.66 -15.43 -14.21
CA THR A 198 -6.96 -15.66 -14.83
C THR A 198 -7.90 -14.48 -14.63
N ALA A 199 -8.77 -14.22 -15.61
CA ALA A 199 -9.86 -13.26 -15.42
C ALA A 199 -10.83 -13.82 -14.37
N ASN A 200 -11.16 -13.01 -13.36
CA ASN A 200 -12.06 -13.46 -12.30
C ASN A 200 -13.52 -13.37 -12.79
N SER A 201 -14.06 -14.49 -13.24
CA SER A 201 -15.43 -14.60 -13.76
C SER A 201 -16.52 -14.45 -12.70
N ASN A 202 -16.17 -14.53 -11.41
CA ASN A 202 -17.09 -14.36 -10.29
C ASN A 202 -17.16 -12.90 -9.79
N SER A 203 -16.16 -12.09 -10.15
CA SER A 203 -16.18 -10.65 -9.94
C SER A 203 -17.05 -10.01 -11.02
N HIS A 204 -18.02 -9.19 -10.62
CA HIS A 204 -18.86 -8.47 -11.59
C HIS A 204 -18.08 -7.37 -12.34
N ASN A 205 -16.77 -7.17 -12.10
CA ASN A 205 -16.08 -5.91 -12.39
C ASN A 205 -14.55 -6.05 -12.62
N GLY A 206 -14.11 -6.83 -13.60
CA GLY A 206 -12.77 -6.63 -14.19
C GLY A 206 -11.57 -6.86 -13.27
N MET A 207 -11.64 -7.87 -12.39
CA MET A 207 -10.49 -8.34 -11.60
C MET A 207 -9.68 -9.41 -12.33
N VAL A 208 -8.44 -9.58 -11.88
CA VAL A 208 -7.56 -10.70 -12.24
C VAL A 208 -7.18 -11.46 -10.98
N ASP A 209 -7.39 -12.77 -11.00
CA ASP A 209 -6.87 -13.71 -10.00
C ASP A 209 -5.47 -14.17 -10.41
N LEU A 210 -4.59 -14.38 -9.43
CA LEU A 210 -3.23 -14.89 -9.65
C LEU A 210 -2.68 -15.54 -8.39
N ASP A 211 -1.76 -16.48 -8.59
CA ASP A 211 -0.95 -17.09 -7.54
C ASP A 211 0.38 -16.36 -7.43
N GLU A 212 0.78 -16.02 -6.21
CA GLU A 212 2.09 -15.44 -5.91
C GLU A 212 3.10 -16.51 -5.47
N ASP A 213 4.36 -16.34 -5.87
CA ASP A 213 5.50 -17.07 -5.32
C ASP A 213 5.79 -16.61 -3.87
N PRO A 214 5.52 -17.47 -2.86
CA PRO A 214 5.70 -17.10 -1.45
C PRO A 214 7.15 -16.78 -1.09
N ASP A 215 8.12 -17.34 -1.82
CA ASP A 215 9.55 -17.15 -1.57
C ASP A 215 10.06 -15.78 -2.08
N LYS A 216 9.22 -15.02 -2.79
CA LYS A 216 9.55 -13.71 -3.37
C LYS A 216 8.84 -12.54 -2.71
N THR A 217 8.32 -12.74 -1.51
CA THR A 217 7.66 -11.71 -0.71
C THR A 217 8.67 -10.84 0.06
N LEU A 218 9.76 -11.44 0.54
CA LEU A 218 10.86 -10.78 1.25
C LEU A 218 12.16 -10.85 0.43
N ILE A 219 12.74 -9.69 0.13
CA ILE A 219 13.79 -9.50 -0.86
C ILE A 219 14.92 -8.67 -0.27
N GLN A 220 16.15 -9.20 -0.33
CA GLN A 220 17.33 -8.53 0.23
C GLN A 220 17.62 -7.16 -0.43
N GLN A 221 17.30 -7.00 -1.71
CA GLN A 221 17.53 -5.76 -2.47
C GLN A 221 16.51 -4.65 -2.17
N SER A 222 15.41 -4.97 -1.47
CA SER A 222 14.37 -4.01 -1.10
C SER A 222 14.94 -2.88 -0.23
N LYS A 223 14.51 -1.64 -0.46
CA LYS A 223 14.92 -0.49 0.36
C LYS A 223 13.96 -0.18 1.52
N SER A 224 12.88 -0.93 1.62
CA SER A 224 11.81 -0.69 2.59
C SER A 224 11.21 -1.98 3.13
N THR A 225 10.64 -1.90 4.32
CA THR A 225 9.62 -2.83 4.82
C THR A 225 8.25 -2.32 4.35
N LEU A 226 7.47 -3.16 3.68
CA LEU A 226 6.14 -2.82 3.17
C LEU A 226 5.06 -3.62 3.92
N ILE A 227 4.06 -2.92 4.46
CA ILE A 227 2.79 -3.49 4.91
C ILE A 227 1.71 -3.04 3.93
N SER A 228 1.07 -3.96 3.22
CA SER A 228 0.00 -3.65 2.26
C SER A 228 -1.36 -4.22 2.67
N GLY A 229 -2.43 -3.55 2.25
CA GLY A 229 -3.82 -3.81 2.66
C GLY A 229 -4.37 -5.19 2.34
N CYS A 230 -4.00 -5.77 1.21
CA CYS A 230 -4.58 -7.02 0.72
C CYS A 230 -3.64 -7.78 -0.23
N ARG A 231 -4.00 -9.02 -0.59
CA ARG A 231 -3.38 -9.77 -1.70
C ARG A 231 -3.74 -9.17 -3.05
N PHE A 232 -3.02 -9.60 -4.09
CA PHE A 232 -3.18 -9.13 -5.46
C PHE A 232 -4.57 -9.38 -6.08
N ASN A 233 -5.35 -10.30 -5.51
CA ASN A 233 -6.69 -10.71 -5.93
C ASN A 233 -7.77 -10.41 -4.86
N GLU A 234 -7.46 -9.53 -3.91
CA GLU A 234 -8.36 -9.16 -2.81
C GLU A 234 -8.61 -7.66 -2.80
N TYR A 235 -9.60 -7.23 -2.01
CA TYR A 235 -9.92 -5.83 -1.80
C TYR A 235 -9.51 -5.39 -0.39
N SER A 236 -9.02 -4.17 -0.27
CA SER A 236 -9.00 -3.40 0.98
C SER A 236 -10.35 -2.72 1.16
N TRP A 237 -11.09 -3.17 2.18
CA TRP A 237 -12.47 -2.76 2.43
C TRP A 237 -12.56 -1.53 3.35
N GLU A 238 -13.57 -0.71 3.09
CA GLU A 238 -14.08 0.30 4.01
C GLU A 238 -15.31 -0.27 4.73
N ASP A 239 -15.35 -0.13 6.05
CA ASP A 239 -16.57 -0.38 6.81
C ASP A 239 -17.34 0.95 6.92
N GLY A 240 -18.62 0.94 6.57
CA GLY A 240 -19.49 2.12 6.63
C GLY A 240 -19.76 2.63 8.05
N ASP A 241 -19.64 1.75 9.05
CA ASP A 241 -19.92 2.06 10.46
C ASP A 241 -18.64 2.39 11.26
N THR A 242 -17.54 1.67 11.01
CA THR A 242 -16.25 2.00 11.61
C THR A 242 -15.56 3.05 10.78
N ARG A 243 -15.24 4.15 11.45
CA ARG A 243 -14.69 5.38 10.87
C ARG A 243 -13.42 5.21 10.01
N HIS A 244 -12.85 4.01 9.88
CA HIS A 244 -11.56 3.67 9.29
C HIS A 244 -11.64 2.46 8.35
N SER A 245 -10.68 2.30 7.45
CA SER A 245 -10.47 1.04 6.71
C SER A 245 -10.03 -0.10 7.63
N LEU A 246 -10.22 -1.34 7.18
CA LEU A 246 -9.97 -2.53 8.02
C LEU A 246 -8.50 -2.68 8.44
N LEU A 247 -7.54 -2.47 7.52
CA LEU A 247 -6.11 -2.53 7.83
C LEU A 247 -5.75 -1.42 8.82
N THR A 248 -6.09 -0.16 8.51
CA THR A 248 -5.72 0.97 9.36
C THR A 248 -6.33 0.87 10.76
N GLN A 249 -7.61 0.51 10.88
CA GLN A 249 -8.23 0.28 12.19
C GLN A 249 -7.50 -0.84 12.96
N SER A 250 -7.16 -1.94 12.28
CA SER A 250 -6.49 -3.07 12.92
C SER A 250 -5.08 -2.71 13.39
N LEU A 251 -4.35 -1.89 12.63
CA LEU A 251 -3.03 -1.38 13.00
C LEU A 251 -3.12 -0.45 14.22
N LEU A 252 -4.07 0.49 14.22
CA LEU A 252 -4.31 1.39 15.36
C LEU A 252 -4.66 0.59 16.64
N ASP A 253 -5.54 -0.40 16.52
CA ASP A 253 -5.96 -1.27 17.64
C ASP A 253 -4.79 -2.08 18.18
N LEU A 254 -3.96 -2.64 17.29
CA LEU A 254 -2.82 -3.49 17.65
C LEU A 254 -1.71 -2.69 18.34
N VAL A 255 -1.34 -1.53 17.81
CA VAL A 255 -0.33 -0.67 18.42
C VAL A 255 -0.71 -0.31 19.85
N ASN A 256 -1.98 0.06 20.08
CA ASN A 256 -2.49 0.38 21.42
C ASN A 256 -2.48 -0.80 22.40
N GLN A 257 -2.54 -2.04 21.91
CA GLN A 257 -2.60 -3.26 22.74
C GLN A 257 -1.24 -3.93 22.95
N SER A 258 -0.29 -3.72 22.05
CA SER A 258 1.02 -4.39 22.03
C SER A 258 2.00 -3.87 23.09
N ASN A 259 1.67 -2.83 23.85
CA ASN A 259 2.64 -2.07 24.65
C ASN A 259 3.89 -1.62 23.86
N PHE A 260 3.75 -1.50 22.54
CA PHE A 260 4.84 -1.21 21.60
C PHE A 260 5.94 -2.29 21.49
N GLU A 261 5.64 -3.53 21.87
CA GLU A 261 6.54 -4.68 21.73
C GLU A 261 5.98 -5.71 20.76
N ILE A 262 6.39 -5.64 19.49
CA ILE A 262 5.98 -6.60 18.46
C ILE A 262 7.01 -6.65 17.32
N ASN A 263 7.43 -7.84 16.88
CA ASN A 263 8.28 -8.00 15.70
C ASN A 263 7.43 -7.97 14.40
N HIS A 264 8.08 -8.02 13.24
CA HIS A 264 7.38 -7.87 11.96
C HIS A 264 6.46 -9.05 11.64
N HIS A 265 6.87 -10.28 11.97
CA HIS A 265 6.09 -11.50 11.72
C HIS A 265 4.85 -11.56 12.61
N ASP A 266 5.01 -11.31 13.91
CA ASP A 266 3.90 -11.27 14.85
C ASP A 266 2.92 -10.14 14.50
N LEU A 267 3.44 -8.97 14.07
CA LEU A 267 2.62 -7.86 13.62
C LEU A 267 1.72 -8.28 12.45
N ILE A 268 2.29 -8.89 11.41
CA ILE A 268 1.48 -9.23 10.23
C ILE A 268 0.48 -10.35 10.54
N ASP A 269 0.83 -11.32 11.38
CA ASP A 269 -0.09 -12.39 11.76
C ASP A 269 -1.25 -11.88 12.63
N GLU A 270 -1.00 -10.96 13.57
CA GLU A 270 -2.03 -10.27 14.33
C GLU A 270 -2.93 -9.40 13.44
N LEU A 271 -2.34 -8.66 12.48
CA LEU A 271 -3.10 -7.87 11.51
C LEU A 271 -4.02 -8.77 10.67
N ARG A 272 -3.52 -9.91 10.18
CA ARG A 272 -4.32 -10.89 9.43
C ARG A 272 -5.49 -11.43 10.25
N GLN A 273 -5.26 -11.81 11.49
CA GLN A 273 -6.33 -12.29 12.38
C GLN A 273 -7.40 -11.21 12.65
N ARG A 274 -6.98 -9.97 12.91
CA ARG A 274 -7.88 -8.85 13.19
C ARG A 274 -8.70 -8.45 11.98
N VAL A 275 -8.06 -8.36 10.81
CA VAL A 275 -8.75 -8.05 9.55
C VAL A 275 -9.71 -9.17 9.19
N ALA A 276 -9.31 -10.46 9.29
CA ALA A 276 -10.21 -11.58 9.04
C ALA A 276 -11.44 -11.56 9.95
N LYS A 277 -11.26 -11.27 11.25
CA LYS A 277 -12.37 -11.09 12.18
C LYS A 277 -13.30 -9.96 11.75
N LYS A 278 -12.74 -8.80 11.40
CA LYS A 278 -13.53 -7.63 10.93
C LYS A 278 -14.31 -7.97 9.67
N ILE A 279 -13.67 -8.61 8.69
CA ILE A 279 -14.33 -9.12 7.47
C ILE A 279 -15.56 -9.97 7.84
N THR A 280 -15.41 -10.97 8.70
CA THR A 280 -16.54 -11.83 9.12
C THR A 280 -17.64 -11.07 9.86
N THR A 281 -17.29 -10.06 10.67
CA THR A 281 -18.27 -9.34 11.51
C THR A 281 -18.91 -8.12 10.85
N GLN A 282 -18.24 -7.48 9.91
CA GLN A 282 -18.62 -6.16 9.36
C GLN A 282 -18.90 -6.20 7.86
N ILE A 283 -18.25 -7.10 7.10
CA ILE A 283 -18.35 -7.13 5.63
C ILE A 283 -19.14 -8.34 5.14
N HIS A 284 -18.88 -9.54 5.66
CA HIS A 284 -19.56 -10.79 5.30
C HIS A 284 -21.09 -10.77 5.38
N PRO A 285 -21.75 -10.05 6.32
CA PRO A 285 -23.21 -9.95 6.33
C PRO A 285 -23.80 -9.50 4.99
N ASP A 286 -23.09 -8.61 4.28
CA ASP A 286 -23.51 -8.09 2.97
C ASP A 286 -22.73 -8.74 1.81
N TYR A 287 -21.50 -9.21 2.06
CA TYR A 287 -20.60 -9.79 1.06
C TYR A 287 -19.93 -11.10 1.54
N PRO A 288 -20.63 -12.25 1.48
CA PRO A 288 -20.17 -13.51 2.09
C PRO A 288 -18.83 -14.07 1.56
N ASN A 289 -18.41 -13.65 0.37
CA ASN A 289 -17.16 -14.09 -0.25
C ASN A 289 -16.03 -13.05 -0.12
N ALA A 290 -16.26 -11.95 0.60
CA ALA A 290 -15.24 -10.92 0.77
C ALA A 290 -14.05 -11.45 1.56
N THR A 291 -12.85 -11.11 1.09
CA THR A 291 -11.60 -11.43 1.77
C THR A 291 -10.70 -10.20 1.77
N GLN A 292 -9.86 -10.12 2.79
CA GLN A 292 -8.78 -9.16 2.90
C GLN A 292 -7.68 -9.74 3.78
N THR A 293 -6.50 -9.88 3.23
CA THR A 293 -5.34 -10.45 3.91
C THR A 293 -4.17 -9.46 3.80
N PRO A 294 -3.85 -8.74 4.88
CA PRO A 294 -2.66 -7.89 4.93
C PRO A 294 -1.39 -8.67 4.57
N GLN A 295 -0.50 -8.01 3.82
CA GLN A 295 0.78 -8.58 3.41
C GLN A 295 1.96 -7.84 4.02
N LEU A 296 3.00 -8.59 4.35
CA LEU A 296 4.32 -8.09 4.71
C LEU A 296 5.26 -8.42 3.56
N ARG A 297 5.92 -7.39 3.03
CA ARG A 297 6.79 -7.47 1.85
C ARG A 297 8.05 -6.65 2.08
N GLY A 298 9.03 -6.84 1.21
CA GLY A 298 10.21 -5.97 1.14
C GLY A 298 11.40 -6.53 1.89
N GLN A 299 12.06 -5.71 2.72
CA GLN A 299 13.44 -5.93 3.14
C GLN A 299 13.63 -7.08 4.15
N MET A 300 14.39 -8.12 3.80
CA MET A 300 14.51 -9.34 4.61
C MET A 300 15.31 -9.22 5.93
N ASN A 301 16.33 -8.36 6.02
CA ASN A 301 17.30 -8.36 7.13
C ASN A 301 16.78 -7.80 8.47
N ARG A 302 15.53 -7.32 8.53
CA ARG A 302 14.98 -6.65 9.74
C ARG A 302 13.77 -7.34 10.33
N MET A 303 13.38 -8.50 9.80
CA MET A 303 12.14 -9.19 10.17
C MET A 303 12.09 -9.61 11.64
N GLU A 304 13.23 -10.03 12.19
CA GLU A 304 13.38 -10.42 13.60
C GLU A 304 13.51 -9.21 14.55
N GLU A 305 13.69 -8.00 14.01
CA GLU A 305 13.71 -6.79 14.84
C GLU A 305 12.30 -6.47 15.34
N ASN A 306 12.22 -5.89 16.55
CA ASN A 306 10.99 -5.28 17.03
C ASN A 306 10.61 -4.12 16.08
N PHE A 307 9.49 -4.27 15.39
CA PHE A 307 8.98 -3.34 14.37
C PHE A 307 8.82 -1.93 14.94
N LEU A 308 8.26 -1.84 16.15
CA LEU A 308 7.94 -0.59 16.82
C LEU A 308 9.11 0.00 17.60
N ALA A 309 10.16 -0.77 17.90
CA ALA A 309 11.31 -0.29 18.66
C ALA A 309 11.95 0.95 18.03
N GLY A 310 12.16 0.95 16.71
CA GLY A 310 12.67 2.13 16.01
C GLY A 310 11.74 3.35 16.12
N TRP A 311 10.43 3.12 16.23
CA TRP A 311 9.42 4.16 16.24
C TRP A 311 9.23 4.78 17.62
N ILE A 312 9.48 4.05 18.71
CA ILE A 312 9.34 4.55 20.09
C ILE A 312 10.66 5.05 20.69
N ASP A 313 11.81 4.50 20.27
CA ASP A 313 13.09 4.87 20.87
C ASP A 313 13.42 6.34 20.54
N SER A 314 13.80 7.09 21.55
CA SER A 314 14.15 8.53 21.46
C SER A 314 15.62 8.79 21.76
N ARG A 315 16.45 7.74 21.80
CA ARG A 315 17.88 7.84 22.09
C ARG A 315 18.63 8.83 21.18
#